data_AF-A0A547MZ71-F1
#
_entry.id   AF-A0A547MZ71-F1
#
_cell.length_a   1.000
_cell.length_b   1.000
_cell.length_c   1.000
_cell.angle_alpha   90.00
_cell.angle_beta   90.00
_cell.angle_gamma   90.00
#
_symmetry.space_group_name_H-M   'P 1'
#
loop_
_entity.id
_entity.type
_entity.pdbx_description
1 polymer ?
#
loop_
_entity_poly.entity_id
_entity_poly.type
_entity_poly.pdbx_seq_one_letter_code
_entity_poly.pdbx_strand_id
1 'polypeptide(L)'
;MKTFFPDLPLNSGFYRTFEISAPANSIVSAQWPVAVTRFLMPFEKIMNAIFEIWSKILPERAIACSFNLEYLLTGGYDRRQEEKPIFMSYDWLPGGWGGRNGKDGCNVTTACFGTGLMAQPVEGQERVNPILTTRFEINTDSAGPGKWRGGVGVQKTSVLLEADKTVISYICDRERAVVWGIEGGLPSMPHGLTLRRTGTQQDDWLGSVFSDVALNEGDIFSRPTAGGGGFGDPLQRDPDQVKEDVIDEYVSVERARKDYGVVLETIDKDLCEYAVDVAATEKERETIRASRHGWARTDPNEVAKMFQAGDVDTLDVIRKYAVILDWKTGELLPNSTAQFREMFQKRTVAHWS
;
A
#
# COMPACT_ATOMS: atom_id res chain seq x y z
N MET A 1 9.39 -19.31 1.06
CA MET A 1 10.40 -20.38 1.15
C MET A 1 11.22 -20.49 -0.13
N LYS A 2 10.57 -20.61 -1.31
CA LYS A 2 11.30 -20.66 -2.59
C LYS A 2 12.06 -19.37 -2.93
N THR A 3 11.56 -18.24 -2.44
CA THR A 3 12.22 -16.92 -2.46
C THR A 3 13.63 -16.94 -1.89
N PHE A 4 13.91 -17.75 -0.87
CA PHE A 4 15.22 -17.83 -0.22
C PHE A 4 16.08 -18.98 -0.75
N PHE A 5 15.45 -20.08 -1.16
CA PHE A 5 16.11 -21.30 -1.60
C PHE A 5 15.70 -21.71 -3.03
N PRO A 6 16.07 -20.93 -4.06
CA PRO A 6 15.59 -21.12 -5.43
C PRO A 6 16.08 -22.42 -6.09
N ASP A 7 17.10 -23.07 -5.54
CA ASP A 7 17.65 -24.31 -6.10
C ASP A 7 17.02 -25.58 -5.50
N LEU A 8 16.37 -25.48 -4.33
CA LEU A 8 15.87 -26.64 -3.59
C LEU A 8 14.48 -27.10 -4.07
N PRO A 9 14.26 -28.37 -4.45
CA PRO A 9 12.99 -28.81 -5.03
C PRO A 9 11.81 -28.57 -4.07
N LEU A 10 10.66 -28.16 -4.62
CA LEU A 10 9.44 -27.95 -3.85
C LEU A 10 8.83 -29.30 -3.48
N ASN A 11 9.02 -29.73 -2.24
CA ASN A 11 8.38 -30.92 -1.68
C ASN A 11 8.20 -30.79 -0.15
N SER A 12 7.42 -31.69 0.43
CA SER A 12 7.11 -31.70 1.87
C SER A 12 8.30 -32.00 2.78
N GLY A 13 9.45 -32.40 2.22
CA GLY A 13 10.67 -32.65 2.97
C GLY A 13 11.18 -31.42 3.72
N PHE A 14 10.97 -30.24 3.17
CA PHE A 14 11.32 -28.98 3.85
C PHE A 14 10.49 -28.70 5.08
N TYR A 15 9.22 -29.13 5.12
CA TYR A 15 8.38 -28.87 6.29
C TYR A 15 8.87 -29.62 7.53
N ARG A 16 9.65 -30.71 7.36
CA ARG A 16 10.25 -31.45 8.47
C ARG A 16 11.34 -30.69 9.21
N THR A 17 11.88 -29.60 8.64
CA THR A 17 12.94 -28.81 9.29
C THR A 17 12.39 -27.68 10.16
N PHE A 18 11.07 -27.51 10.24
CA PHE A 18 10.42 -26.45 11.00
C PHE A 18 9.48 -27.05 12.06
N GLU A 19 9.54 -26.50 13.26
CA GLU A 19 8.52 -26.69 14.28
C GLU A 19 7.65 -25.43 14.33
N ILE A 20 6.33 -25.59 14.21
CA ILE A 20 5.38 -24.47 14.20
C ILE A 20 4.60 -24.52 15.50
N SER A 21 4.80 -23.50 16.34
CA SER A 21 3.98 -23.27 17.54
C SER A 21 3.06 -22.07 17.29
N ALA A 22 1.75 -22.31 17.35
CA ALA A 22 0.74 -21.28 17.17
C ALA A 22 -0.26 -21.34 18.33
N PRO A 23 -0.59 -20.20 18.98
CA PRO A 23 -1.58 -20.17 20.05
C PRO A 23 -2.94 -20.66 19.55
N ALA A 24 -3.57 -21.59 20.28
CA ALA A 24 -4.90 -22.08 19.95
C ALA A 24 -5.93 -20.93 19.93
N ASN A 25 -6.92 -21.01 19.04
CA ASN A 25 -7.97 -19.98 18.86
C ASN A 25 -7.44 -18.58 18.49
N SER A 26 -6.26 -18.52 17.88
CA SER A 26 -5.73 -17.28 17.31
C SER A 26 -6.13 -17.13 15.83
N ILE A 27 -5.92 -15.94 15.26
CA ILE A 27 -6.19 -15.67 13.82
C ILE A 27 -5.40 -16.59 12.87
N VAL A 28 -4.30 -17.19 13.34
CA VAL A 28 -3.44 -18.10 12.58
C VAL A 28 -3.66 -19.58 12.94
N SER A 29 -4.52 -19.86 13.94
CA SER A 29 -4.86 -21.21 14.43
C SER A 29 -6.33 -21.28 14.83
N ALA A 30 -7.18 -20.79 13.94
CA ALA A 30 -8.63 -20.82 14.10
C ALA A 30 -9.14 -22.26 14.11
N GLN A 31 -10.03 -22.59 15.04
CA GLN A 31 -10.61 -23.92 15.17
C GLN A 31 -11.96 -23.99 14.45
N TRP A 32 -12.31 -25.16 13.93
CA TRP A 32 -13.67 -25.41 13.43
C TRP A 32 -14.71 -25.06 14.52
N PRO A 33 -15.82 -24.35 14.20
CA PRO A 33 -16.33 -23.95 12.89
C PRO A 33 -16.05 -22.48 12.50
N VAL A 34 -15.00 -21.84 13.02
CA VAL A 34 -14.71 -20.43 12.75
C VAL A 34 -14.44 -20.21 11.26
N ALA A 35 -15.05 -19.17 10.68
CA ALA A 35 -14.87 -18.82 9.28
C ALA A 35 -13.45 -18.30 9.00
N VAL A 36 -12.78 -18.87 7.99
CA VAL A 36 -11.38 -18.57 7.64
C VAL A 36 -11.17 -18.12 6.20
N THR A 37 -12.23 -17.79 5.46
CA THR A 37 -12.16 -17.36 4.04
C THR A 37 -11.15 -16.21 3.81
N ARG A 38 -10.85 -15.41 4.85
CA ARG A 38 -9.95 -14.25 4.83
C ARG A 38 -8.52 -14.54 5.31
N PHE A 39 -8.08 -15.80 5.31
CA PHE A 39 -6.75 -16.21 5.84
C PHE A 39 -5.55 -15.55 5.15
N LEU A 40 -5.72 -14.97 3.96
CA LEU A 40 -4.65 -14.30 3.24
C LEU A 40 -4.15 -13.03 3.93
N MET A 41 -5.04 -12.35 4.65
CA MET A 41 -4.66 -11.17 5.41
C MET A 41 -3.54 -11.50 6.40
N PRO A 42 -3.70 -12.42 7.37
CA PRO A 42 -2.60 -12.79 8.27
C PRO A 42 -1.44 -13.49 7.55
N PHE A 43 -1.68 -14.29 6.49
CA PHE A 43 -0.63 -14.97 5.74
C PHE A 43 0.46 -14.01 5.23
N GLU A 44 0.07 -12.91 4.59
CA GLU A 44 1.06 -11.98 4.02
C GLU A 44 1.79 -11.18 5.10
N LYS A 45 1.20 -10.95 6.28
CA LYS A 45 1.91 -10.32 7.40
C LYS A 45 2.96 -11.27 7.98
N ILE A 46 2.62 -12.55 8.15
CA ILE A 46 3.58 -13.58 8.57
C ILE A 46 4.73 -13.63 7.57
N MET A 47 4.44 -13.67 6.27
CA MET A 47 5.46 -13.77 5.25
C MET A 47 6.35 -12.50 5.20
N ASN A 48 5.79 -11.30 5.32
CA ASN A 48 6.58 -10.07 5.39
C ASN A 48 7.40 -9.98 6.70
N ALA A 49 6.89 -10.51 7.82
CA ALA A 49 7.67 -10.64 9.06
C ALA A 49 8.83 -11.62 8.89
N ILE A 50 8.63 -12.73 8.16
CA ILE A 50 9.71 -13.65 7.79
C ILE A 50 10.75 -12.94 6.91
N PHE A 51 10.33 -12.12 5.95
CA PHE A 51 11.25 -11.33 5.12
C PHE A 51 12.14 -10.39 5.96
N GLU A 52 11.54 -9.71 6.94
CA GLU A 52 12.28 -8.87 7.89
C GLU A 52 13.20 -9.67 8.82
N ILE A 53 12.82 -10.87 9.24
CA ILE A 53 13.73 -11.73 10.03
C ILE A 53 14.93 -12.13 9.16
N TRP A 54 14.67 -12.53 7.91
CA TRP A 54 15.72 -12.89 6.97
C TRP A 54 16.62 -11.73 6.59
N SER A 55 16.12 -10.49 6.53
CA SER A 55 16.96 -9.32 6.26
C SER A 55 18.03 -9.09 7.34
N LYS A 56 17.84 -9.62 8.56
CA LYS A 56 18.85 -9.58 9.62
C LYS A 56 19.89 -10.69 9.49
N ILE A 57 19.51 -11.82 8.91
CA ILE A 57 20.38 -13.00 8.73
C ILE A 57 21.22 -12.86 7.46
N LEU A 58 20.62 -12.36 6.38
CA LEU A 58 21.23 -12.13 5.06
C LEU A 58 20.98 -10.68 4.62
N PRO A 59 21.70 -9.69 5.19
CA PRO A 59 21.49 -8.27 4.89
C PRO A 59 21.61 -7.89 3.42
N GLU A 60 22.42 -8.62 2.65
CA GLU A 60 22.59 -8.43 1.21
C GLU A 60 21.36 -8.82 0.38
N ARG A 61 20.43 -9.61 0.96
CA ARG A 61 19.15 -9.98 0.36
C ARG A 61 17.95 -9.37 1.09
N ALA A 62 18.20 -8.35 1.90
CA ALA A 62 17.16 -7.68 2.65
C ALA A 62 16.10 -7.06 1.74
N ILE A 63 14.84 -7.19 2.15
CA ILE A 63 13.67 -6.60 1.50
C ILE A 63 12.71 -6.05 2.56
N ALA A 64 12.18 -4.86 2.33
CA ALA A 64 11.15 -4.26 3.16
C ALA A 64 9.78 -4.95 2.97
N CYS A 65 8.76 -4.52 3.72
CA CYS A 65 7.42 -5.06 3.59
C CYS A 65 6.89 -4.81 2.16
N SER A 66 6.34 -5.83 1.54
CA SER A 66 5.63 -5.72 0.26
C SER A 66 4.13 -5.47 0.49
N PHE A 67 3.47 -4.95 -0.54
CA PHE A 67 2.02 -4.81 -0.53
C PHE A 67 1.31 -6.16 -0.34
N ASN A 68 0.01 -6.09 -0.05
CA ASN A 68 -0.81 -7.28 0.14
C ASN A 68 -1.82 -7.44 -0.98
N LEU A 69 -2.20 -8.68 -1.25
CA LEU A 69 -3.33 -9.00 -2.09
C LEU A 69 -4.62 -8.53 -1.40
N GLU A 70 -5.42 -7.79 -2.14
CA GLU A 70 -6.71 -7.29 -1.69
C GLU A 70 -7.84 -8.07 -2.34
N TYR A 71 -8.94 -8.25 -1.62
CA TYR A 71 -10.10 -8.95 -2.14
C TYR A 71 -11.25 -7.99 -2.37
N LEU A 72 -11.42 -7.60 -3.63
CA LEU A 72 -12.65 -6.98 -4.10
C LEU A 72 -13.49 -7.98 -4.87
N LEU A 73 -14.72 -8.16 -4.39
CA LEU A 73 -15.73 -9.02 -5.01
C LEU A 73 -16.92 -8.14 -5.36
N THR A 74 -17.40 -8.25 -6.59
CA THR A 74 -18.64 -7.62 -7.02
C THR A 74 -19.48 -8.66 -7.73
N GLY A 75 -20.73 -8.83 -7.31
CA GLY A 75 -21.60 -9.86 -7.88
C GLY A 75 -23.05 -9.43 -7.92
N GLY A 76 -23.78 -9.96 -8.88
CA GLY A 76 -25.16 -9.58 -9.16
C GLY A 76 -25.68 -10.30 -10.39
N TYR A 77 -26.65 -9.69 -11.05
CA TYR A 77 -27.27 -10.21 -12.26
C TYR A 77 -26.94 -9.30 -13.45
N ASP A 78 -26.10 -9.76 -14.37
CA ASP A 78 -25.74 -9.13 -15.64
C ASP A 78 -26.92 -9.18 -16.61
N ARG A 79 -27.51 -8.02 -16.92
CA ARG A 79 -28.66 -7.90 -17.81
C ARG A 79 -28.31 -8.17 -19.27
N ARG A 80 -27.03 -8.20 -19.62
CA ARG A 80 -26.55 -8.51 -20.98
C ARG A 80 -26.65 -10.01 -21.29
N GLN A 81 -26.90 -10.86 -20.29
CA GLN A 81 -26.95 -12.33 -20.43
C GLN A 81 -28.23 -12.91 -19.82
N GLU A 82 -29.26 -13.15 -20.63
CA GLU A 82 -30.54 -13.67 -20.16
C GLU A 82 -30.46 -15.11 -19.61
N GLU A 83 -29.69 -16.01 -20.25
CA GLU A 83 -29.64 -17.43 -19.86
C GLU A 83 -28.76 -17.71 -18.63
N LYS A 84 -27.72 -16.90 -18.42
CA LYS A 84 -26.76 -17.02 -17.32
C LYS A 84 -26.44 -15.64 -16.74
N PRO A 85 -27.40 -15.02 -16.06
CA PRO A 85 -27.27 -13.64 -15.61
C PRO A 85 -26.31 -13.51 -14.43
N ILE A 86 -26.01 -14.56 -13.68
CA ILE A 86 -25.17 -14.45 -12.48
C ILE A 86 -23.72 -14.15 -12.88
N PHE A 87 -23.17 -13.04 -12.40
CA PHE A 87 -21.75 -12.74 -12.51
C PHE A 87 -21.11 -12.59 -11.13
N MET A 88 -19.80 -12.86 -11.08
CA MET A 88 -18.94 -12.56 -9.95
C MET A 88 -17.62 -12.04 -10.49
N SER A 89 -17.43 -10.74 -10.39
CA SER A 89 -16.16 -10.09 -10.67
C SER A 89 -15.26 -10.26 -9.45
N TYR A 90 -14.10 -10.88 -9.69
CA TYR A 90 -13.02 -10.98 -8.73
C TYR A 90 -11.77 -10.38 -9.35
N ASP A 91 -11.31 -9.29 -8.76
CA ASP A 91 -10.27 -8.46 -9.35
C ASP A 91 -9.06 -8.40 -8.42
N TRP A 92 -7.92 -8.91 -8.90
CA TRP A 92 -6.65 -8.92 -8.18
C TRP A 92 -5.72 -7.89 -8.77
N LEU A 93 -5.48 -6.84 -8.01
CA LEU A 93 -4.64 -5.75 -8.48
C LEU A 93 -3.17 -6.01 -8.17
N PRO A 94 -2.27 -5.64 -9.11
CA PRO A 94 -0.85 -5.57 -8.84
C PRO A 94 -0.54 -4.43 -7.87
N GLY A 95 0.62 -4.50 -7.24
CA GLY A 95 1.08 -3.47 -6.30
C GLY A 95 2.59 -3.51 -6.11
N GLY A 96 3.06 -2.80 -5.09
CA GLY A 96 4.48 -2.54 -4.90
C GLY A 96 5.21 -3.53 -3.98
N TRP A 97 6.37 -4.01 -4.39
CA TRP A 97 7.25 -4.81 -3.52
C TRP A 97 8.11 -3.93 -2.62
N GLY A 98 8.57 -4.45 -1.48
CA GLY A 98 9.46 -3.70 -0.59
C GLY A 98 10.77 -3.29 -1.26
N GLY A 99 11.30 -2.13 -0.88
CA GLY A 99 12.66 -1.71 -1.25
C GLY A 99 13.68 -2.75 -0.77
N ARG A 100 14.75 -2.95 -1.53
CA ARG A 100 15.78 -3.95 -1.26
C ARG A 100 17.10 -3.30 -0.96
N ASN A 101 17.97 -3.99 -0.22
CA ASN A 101 19.34 -3.52 -0.07
C ASN A 101 20.06 -3.53 -1.43
N GLY A 102 20.29 -2.36 -1.99
CA GLY A 102 20.96 -2.17 -3.28
C GLY A 102 20.02 -1.92 -4.46
N LYS A 103 18.69 -1.95 -4.29
CA LYS A 103 17.74 -1.76 -5.40
C LYS A 103 16.33 -1.41 -4.92
N ASP A 104 15.64 -0.55 -5.67
CA ASP A 104 14.23 -0.27 -5.43
C ASP A 104 13.34 -1.52 -5.56
N GLY A 105 12.16 -1.47 -4.93
CA GLY A 105 11.13 -2.49 -5.03
C GLY A 105 10.54 -2.55 -6.43
N CYS A 106 10.07 -3.73 -6.84
CA CYS A 106 9.39 -3.87 -8.12
C CYS A 106 8.04 -3.13 -8.08
N ASN A 107 7.83 -2.24 -9.04
CA ASN A 107 6.58 -1.50 -9.25
C ASN A 107 5.52 -2.42 -9.89
N VAL A 108 4.26 -2.31 -9.46
CA VAL A 108 3.09 -2.88 -10.16
C VAL A 108 3.27 -4.35 -10.55
N THR A 109 3.68 -5.18 -9.59
CA THR A 109 3.79 -6.64 -9.80
C THR A 109 2.87 -7.40 -8.86
N THR A 110 2.86 -8.72 -8.98
CA THR A 110 1.90 -9.54 -8.25
C THR A 110 2.26 -9.68 -6.78
N ALA A 111 1.22 -9.86 -5.97
CA ALA A 111 1.37 -10.10 -4.55
C ALA A 111 2.21 -11.36 -4.30
N CYS A 112 2.90 -11.40 -3.16
CA CYS A 112 3.81 -12.48 -2.86
C CYS A 112 3.11 -13.85 -2.72
N PHE A 113 1.80 -13.87 -2.46
CA PHE A 113 0.98 -15.08 -2.51
C PHE A 113 1.04 -15.78 -3.89
N GLY A 114 1.19 -15.01 -4.98
CA GLY A 114 1.19 -15.50 -6.35
C GLY A 114 2.24 -14.80 -7.21
N THR A 115 3.52 -14.99 -6.90
CA THR A 115 4.66 -14.35 -7.58
C THR A 115 4.80 -14.67 -9.08
N GLY A 116 4.02 -15.62 -9.61
CA GLY A 116 3.98 -15.96 -11.04
C GLY A 116 2.65 -15.60 -11.72
N LEU A 117 1.75 -14.92 -11.01
CA LEU A 117 0.51 -14.43 -11.59
C LEU A 117 0.79 -13.22 -12.49
N MET A 118 -0.20 -12.82 -13.29
CA MET A 118 -0.17 -11.59 -14.07
C MET A 118 -1.43 -10.79 -13.78
N ALA A 119 -1.39 -9.47 -14.01
CA ALA A 119 -2.58 -8.64 -13.93
C ALA A 119 -3.62 -9.11 -14.96
N GLN A 120 -4.90 -9.09 -14.58
CA GLN A 120 -5.98 -9.46 -15.47
C GLN A 120 -6.17 -8.36 -16.53
N PRO A 121 -6.30 -8.70 -17.83
CA PRO A 121 -6.52 -7.70 -18.86
C PRO A 121 -7.88 -7.04 -18.67
N VAL A 122 -7.92 -5.70 -18.78
CA VAL A 122 -9.12 -4.89 -18.60
C VAL A 122 -10.22 -5.35 -19.56
N GLU A 123 -9.92 -5.49 -20.86
CA GLU A 123 -10.87 -5.95 -21.87
C GLU A 123 -11.50 -7.32 -21.52
N GLY A 124 -10.69 -8.23 -20.97
CA GLY A 124 -11.15 -9.54 -20.54
C GLY A 124 -12.12 -9.46 -19.37
N GLN A 125 -11.87 -8.56 -18.42
CA GLN A 125 -12.77 -8.33 -17.28
C GLN A 125 -14.09 -7.68 -17.71
N GLU A 126 -14.05 -6.68 -18.59
CA GLU A 126 -15.23 -5.95 -19.07
C GLU A 126 -16.12 -6.82 -19.98
N ARG A 127 -15.50 -7.76 -20.69
CA ARG A 127 -16.23 -8.70 -21.55
C ARG A 127 -17.13 -9.65 -20.76
N VAL A 128 -16.69 -10.04 -19.56
CA VAL A 128 -17.35 -11.07 -18.74
C VAL A 128 -18.08 -10.51 -17.51
N ASN A 129 -17.88 -9.24 -17.16
CA ASN A 129 -18.57 -8.56 -16.07
C ASN A 129 -19.18 -7.24 -16.56
N PRO A 130 -20.34 -6.81 -16.05
CA PRO A 130 -20.98 -5.54 -16.43
C PRO A 130 -20.33 -4.36 -15.71
N ILE A 131 -19.00 -4.29 -15.74
CA ILE A 131 -18.18 -3.31 -15.03
C ILE A 131 -17.18 -2.77 -16.05
N LEU A 132 -17.20 -1.45 -16.27
CA LEU A 132 -16.27 -0.76 -17.16
C LEU A 132 -15.15 -0.11 -16.33
N THR A 133 -13.90 -0.29 -16.72
CA THR A 133 -12.75 0.36 -16.09
C THR A 133 -12.53 1.71 -16.74
N THR A 134 -12.64 2.78 -15.95
CA THR A 134 -12.47 4.16 -16.43
C THR A 134 -11.07 4.72 -16.16
N ARG A 135 -10.34 4.11 -15.23
CA ARG A 135 -8.96 4.47 -14.88
C ARG A 135 -8.20 3.24 -14.43
N PHE A 136 -6.98 3.06 -14.94
CA PHE A 136 -6.02 2.08 -14.43
C PHE A 136 -4.60 2.59 -14.67
N GLU A 137 -3.98 3.11 -13.62
CA GLU A 137 -2.68 3.79 -13.71
C GLU A 137 -1.86 3.61 -12.43
N ILE A 138 -0.59 3.99 -12.50
CA ILE A 138 0.28 4.05 -11.32
C ILE A 138 -0.24 5.09 -10.36
N ASN A 139 -0.23 4.76 -9.06
CA ASN A 139 -0.59 5.72 -8.03
C ASN A 139 0.67 6.40 -7.49
N THR A 140 0.91 7.64 -7.93
CA THR A 140 2.02 8.49 -7.46
C THR A 140 2.04 8.58 -5.94
N ASP A 141 3.23 8.59 -5.35
CA ASP A 141 3.47 8.67 -3.90
C ASP A 141 2.97 7.47 -3.09
N SER A 142 2.44 6.43 -3.72
CA SER A 142 1.94 5.25 -3.01
C SER A 142 3.05 4.41 -2.36
N ALA A 143 4.28 4.46 -2.88
CA ALA A 143 5.42 3.71 -2.36
C ALA A 143 5.98 4.33 -1.07
N GLY A 144 6.48 3.48 -0.18
CA GLY A 144 7.24 3.88 0.99
C GLY A 144 8.62 4.46 0.62
N PRO A 145 8.93 5.69 1.05
CA PRO A 145 10.24 6.29 0.80
C PRO A 145 11.36 5.57 1.53
N GLY A 146 12.53 5.48 0.91
CA GLY A 146 13.74 4.95 1.53
C GLY A 146 14.96 5.30 0.69
N LYS A 147 16.16 4.97 1.17
CA LYS A 147 17.36 4.99 0.32
C LYS A 147 17.08 4.22 -0.97
N TRP A 148 16.44 3.06 -0.80
CA TRP A 148 15.80 2.30 -1.86
C TRP A 148 14.28 2.36 -1.67
N ARG A 149 13.58 2.91 -2.65
CA ARG A 149 12.14 3.13 -2.63
C ARG A 149 11.40 1.79 -2.69
N GLY A 150 10.26 1.68 -2.02
CA GLY A 150 9.31 0.60 -2.30
C GLY A 150 8.78 0.66 -3.73
N GLY A 151 8.25 -0.42 -4.26
CA GLY A 151 7.52 -0.39 -5.53
C GLY A 151 6.24 0.44 -5.39
N VAL A 152 5.82 1.13 -6.45
CA VAL A 152 4.52 1.82 -6.47
C VAL A 152 3.35 0.85 -6.69
N GLY A 153 2.20 1.22 -6.13
CA GLY A 153 0.91 0.60 -6.39
C GLY A 153 0.18 1.24 -7.58
N VAL A 154 -1.10 0.89 -7.73
CA VAL A 154 -1.97 1.36 -8.81
C VAL A 154 -3.26 1.95 -8.28
N GLN A 155 -3.88 2.81 -9.06
CA GLN A 155 -5.26 3.25 -8.86
C GLN A 155 -6.14 2.58 -9.93
N LYS A 156 -7.23 1.94 -9.52
CA LYS A 156 -8.27 1.48 -10.44
C LYS A 156 -9.61 2.11 -10.11
N THR A 157 -10.29 2.62 -11.13
CA THR A 157 -11.64 3.17 -11.04
C THR A 157 -12.53 2.45 -12.03
N SER A 158 -13.72 2.07 -11.59
CA SER A 158 -14.68 1.34 -12.40
C SER A 158 -16.09 1.85 -12.17
N VAL A 159 -16.93 1.72 -13.19
CA VAL A 159 -18.36 2.05 -13.16
C VAL A 159 -19.16 0.78 -13.39
N LEU A 160 -20.20 0.58 -12.59
CA LEU A 160 -21.16 -0.51 -12.81
C LEU A 160 -22.09 -0.13 -13.97
N LEU A 161 -22.27 -1.05 -14.91
CA LEU A 161 -23.19 -0.90 -16.04
C LEU A 161 -24.43 -1.78 -15.83
N GLU A 162 -24.94 -2.36 -16.91
CA GLU A 162 -26.23 -3.04 -17.03
C GLU A 162 -26.38 -4.26 -16.10
N ALA A 163 -26.61 -4.02 -14.79
CA ALA A 163 -26.66 -5.06 -13.78
C ALA A 163 -27.70 -4.79 -12.69
N ASP A 164 -28.38 -5.85 -12.26
CA ASP A 164 -29.39 -5.81 -11.20
C ASP A 164 -28.90 -6.50 -9.91
N LYS A 165 -29.41 -6.00 -8.77
CA LYS A 165 -29.13 -6.56 -7.43
C LYS A 165 -27.64 -6.80 -7.17
N THR A 166 -26.82 -5.86 -7.61
CA THR A 166 -25.37 -5.95 -7.47
C THR A 166 -24.94 -5.54 -6.07
N VAL A 167 -24.02 -6.31 -5.50
CA VAL A 167 -23.35 -5.98 -4.24
C VAL A 167 -21.85 -6.00 -4.44
N ILE A 168 -21.16 -5.16 -3.65
CA ILE A 168 -19.72 -5.08 -3.57
C ILE A 168 -19.26 -5.38 -2.15
N SER A 169 -18.23 -6.22 -2.04
CA SER A 169 -17.57 -6.57 -0.78
C SER A 169 -16.08 -6.36 -0.93
N TYR A 170 -15.47 -5.72 0.06
CA TYR A 170 -14.04 -5.41 0.04
C TYR A 170 -13.39 -5.86 1.34
N ILE A 171 -12.25 -6.54 1.20
CA ILE A 171 -11.50 -7.08 2.31
C ILE A 171 -10.02 -6.80 2.08
N CYS A 172 -9.53 -5.84 2.84
CA CYS A 172 -8.13 -5.52 3.06
C CYS A 172 -7.98 -5.01 4.50
N ASP A 173 -6.76 -4.88 5.02
CA ASP A 173 -6.48 -4.28 6.34
C ASP A 173 -5.36 -3.23 6.30
N ARG A 174 -4.82 -2.92 5.12
CA ARG A 174 -3.73 -1.94 4.93
C ARG A 174 -4.17 -0.48 5.13
N GLU A 175 -5.46 -0.24 5.35
CA GLU A 175 -5.97 1.04 5.86
C GLU A 175 -5.39 1.42 7.22
N ARG A 176 -5.25 0.43 8.11
CA ARG A 176 -4.72 0.63 9.48
C ARG A 176 -3.39 -0.08 9.68
N ALA A 177 -3.22 -1.27 9.10
CA ALA A 177 -1.99 -2.05 9.13
C ALA A 177 -1.06 -1.67 7.96
N VAL A 178 -0.67 -0.40 7.89
CA VAL A 178 0.08 0.17 6.76
C VAL A 178 1.38 -0.62 6.49
N VAL A 179 1.73 -0.77 5.20
CA VAL A 179 2.96 -1.45 4.77
C VAL A 179 4.17 -0.70 5.33
N TRP A 180 5.03 -1.39 6.08
CA TRP A 180 6.13 -0.77 6.82
C TRP A 180 7.45 -0.77 6.05
N GLY A 181 8.24 0.28 6.24
CA GLY A 181 9.65 0.27 5.86
C GLY A 181 10.53 -0.43 6.89
N ILE A 182 11.81 -0.64 6.54
CA ILE A 182 12.83 -1.20 7.45
C ILE A 182 14.15 -0.43 7.31
N GLU A 183 15.02 -0.55 8.32
CA GLU A 183 16.36 0.04 8.34
C GLU A 183 16.34 1.57 8.10
N GLY A 184 15.31 2.27 8.57
CA GLY A 184 15.15 3.73 8.38
C GLY A 184 14.18 4.12 7.28
N GLY A 185 13.73 3.15 6.48
CA GLY A 185 12.73 3.36 5.45
C GLY A 185 11.35 3.70 6.02
N LEU A 186 10.62 4.54 5.30
CA LEU A 186 9.29 5.01 5.63
C LEU A 186 8.20 4.03 5.13
N PRO A 187 7.03 4.04 5.79
CA PRO A 187 5.88 3.26 5.37
C PRO A 187 5.27 3.77 4.05
N SER A 188 4.55 2.85 3.40
CA SER A 188 3.69 3.10 2.24
C SER A 188 2.47 3.95 2.61
N MET A 189 1.57 4.18 1.65
CA MET A 189 0.30 4.84 1.91
C MET A 189 -0.74 3.88 2.55
N PRO A 190 -1.64 4.38 3.43
CA PRO A 190 -2.88 3.68 3.76
C PRO A 190 -3.84 3.76 2.57
N HIS A 191 -4.81 2.85 2.50
CA HIS A 191 -5.84 2.89 1.45
C HIS A 191 -7.18 2.31 1.91
N GLY A 192 -8.18 2.48 1.06
CA GLY A 192 -9.54 1.96 1.19
C GLY A 192 -10.27 2.15 -0.12
N LEU A 193 -11.52 1.72 -0.18
CA LEU A 193 -12.36 1.89 -1.35
C LEU A 193 -13.26 3.13 -1.17
N THR A 194 -13.36 3.92 -2.23
CA THR A 194 -14.33 5.00 -2.35
C THR A 194 -15.47 4.60 -3.28
N LEU A 195 -16.68 5.05 -2.95
CA LEU A 195 -17.88 4.84 -3.76
C LEU A 195 -18.56 6.18 -4.04
N ARG A 196 -18.75 6.51 -5.31
CA ARG A 196 -19.57 7.62 -5.79
C ARG A 196 -20.89 7.07 -6.30
N ARG A 197 -21.99 7.63 -5.83
CA ARG A 197 -23.33 7.26 -6.30
C ARG A 197 -23.65 7.98 -7.61
N THR A 198 -24.42 7.34 -8.47
CA THR A 198 -24.92 7.97 -9.70
C THR A 198 -25.63 9.29 -9.38
N GLY A 199 -25.26 10.36 -10.09
CA GLY A 199 -25.84 11.69 -9.90
C GLY A 199 -25.25 12.50 -8.73
N THR A 200 -24.30 11.95 -7.97
CA THR A 200 -23.55 12.69 -6.95
C THR A 200 -22.15 13.04 -7.45
N GLN A 201 -21.57 14.10 -6.89
CA GLN A 201 -20.15 14.45 -7.11
C GLN A 201 -19.25 14.04 -5.94
N GLN A 202 -19.85 13.64 -4.81
CA GLN A 202 -19.13 13.31 -3.60
C GLN A 202 -18.82 11.81 -3.54
N ASP A 203 -17.57 11.49 -3.22
CA ASP A 203 -17.11 10.15 -2.91
C ASP A 203 -17.39 9.83 -1.43
N ASP A 204 -17.97 8.66 -1.17
CA ASP A 204 -18.09 8.08 0.16
C ASP A 204 -16.91 7.14 0.43
N TRP A 205 -16.23 7.33 1.56
CA TRP A 205 -15.20 6.41 2.03
C TRP A 205 -15.86 5.20 2.68
N LEU A 206 -15.69 4.03 2.07
CA LEU A 206 -16.16 2.76 2.62
C LEU A 206 -15.08 2.04 3.44
N GLY A 207 -13.84 2.52 3.39
CA GLY A 207 -12.69 1.89 4.05
C GLY A 207 -12.25 0.61 3.37
N SER A 208 -11.54 -0.22 4.12
CA SER A 208 -10.90 -1.44 3.61
C SER A 208 -11.64 -2.73 3.94
N VAL A 209 -12.63 -2.69 4.84
CA VAL A 209 -13.40 -3.87 5.27
C VAL A 209 -14.89 -3.59 5.30
N PHE A 210 -15.63 -4.16 4.35
CA PHE A 210 -17.09 -4.17 4.34
C PHE A 210 -17.62 -5.34 3.50
N SER A 211 -18.91 -5.64 3.65
CA SER A 211 -19.58 -6.66 2.87
C SER A 211 -20.98 -6.21 2.45
N ASP A 212 -21.45 -6.77 1.35
CA ASP A 212 -22.82 -6.66 0.86
C ASP A 212 -23.33 -5.22 0.68
N VAL A 213 -22.44 -4.29 0.34
CA VAL A 213 -22.83 -2.92 0.02
C VAL A 213 -23.50 -2.92 -1.35
N ALA A 214 -24.74 -2.44 -1.42
CA ALA A 214 -25.47 -2.37 -2.68
C ALA A 214 -24.79 -1.42 -3.66
N LEU A 215 -24.72 -1.83 -4.93
CA LEU A 215 -24.17 -1.07 -6.05
C LEU A 215 -25.23 -0.96 -7.15
N ASN A 216 -25.48 0.27 -7.61
CA ASN A 216 -26.44 0.55 -8.67
C ASN A 216 -25.72 0.89 -9.98
N GLU A 217 -26.42 0.72 -11.10
CA GLU A 217 -25.90 1.15 -12.39
C GLU A 217 -25.51 2.63 -12.38
N GLY A 218 -24.35 2.92 -12.97
CA GLY A 218 -23.70 4.22 -12.99
C GLY A 218 -22.87 4.54 -11.75
N ASP A 219 -22.98 3.74 -10.67
CA ASP A 219 -22.15 3.96 -9.48
C ASP A 219 -20.68 3.72 -9.83
N ILE A 220 -19.81 4.61 -9.34
CA ILE A 220 -18.37 4.57 -9.59
C ILE A 220 -17.68 4.15 -8.31
N PHE A 221 -16.92 3.06 -8.35
CA PHE A 221 -16.08 2.64 -7.23
C PHE A 221 -14.61 2.72 -7.62
N SER A 222 -13.79 3.17 -6.68
CA SER A 222 -12.35 3.29 -6.90
C SER A 222 -11.58 2.71 -5.73
N ARG A 223 -10.55 1.92 -6.05
CA ARG A 223 -9.63 1.41 -5.03
C ARG A 223 -8.18 1.55 -5.49
N PRO A 224 -7.29 2.02 -4.61
CA PRO A 224 -5.86 1.90 -4.81
C PRO A 224 -5.35 0.53 -4.37
N THR A 225 -4.16 0.15 -4.85
CA THR A 225 -3.27 -0.76 -4.11
C THR A 225 -2.16 0.01 -3.44
N ALA A 226 -1.69 -0.52 -2.30
CA ALA A 226 -0.53 0.04 -1.63
C ALA A 226 0.76 -0.23 -2.42
N GLY A 227 1.73 0.68 -2.29
CA GLY A 227 3.11 0.38 -2.63
C GLY A 227 3.81 -0.47 -1.56
N GLY A 228 5.05 -0.85 -1.83
CA GLY A 228 5.93 -1.49 -0.85
C GLY A 228 6.51 -0.47 0.14
N GLY A 229 7.00 -0.94 1.28
CA GLY A 229 7.74 -0.09 2.23
C GLY A 229 9.14 0.25 1.72
N GLY A 230 9.70 1.36 2.20
CA GLY A 230 11.06 1.77 1.85
C GLY A 230 12.12 0.98 2.62
N PHE A 231 13.33 0.94 2.06
CA PHE A 231 14.52 0.40 2.72
C PHE A 231 15.57 1.48 2.89
N GLY A 232 16.13 1.62 4.09
CA GLY A 232 17.16 2.63 4.36
C GLY A 232 16.58 4.03 4.55
N ASP A 233 17.34 4.91 5.20
CA ASP A 233 16.95 6.32 5.40
C ASP A 233 16.72 7.05 4.06
N PRO A 234 15.52 7.61 3.81
CA PRO A 234 15.22 8.37 2.58
C PRO A 234 16.19 9.52 2.30
N LEU A 235 16.74 10.16 3.33
CA LEU A 235 17.68 11.28 3.16
C LEU A 235 19.04 10.83 2.58
N GLN A 236 19.29 9.52 2.50
CA GLN A 236 20.47 8.92 1.87
C GLN A 236 20.23 8.53 0.41
N ARG A 237 19.02 8.67 -0.12
CA ARG A 237 18.74 8.42 -1.54
C ARG A 237 19.49 9.45 -2.38
N ASP A 238 20.00 9.01 -3.53
CA ASP A 238 20.62 9.92 -4.50
C ASP A 238 19.58 10.93 -5.03
N PRO A 239 19.82 12.25 -4.94
CA PRO A 239 18.90 13.24 -5.49
C PRO A 239 18.56 13.04 -6.96
N ASP A 240 19.51 12.56 -7.77
CA ASP A 240 19.24 12.30 -9.19
C ASP A 240 18.26 11.13 -9.36
N GLN A 241 18.34 10.08 -8.54
CA GLN A 241 17.34 9.00 -8.56
C GLN A 241 15.95 9.48 -8.13
N VAL A 242 15.88 10.46 -7.22
CA VAL A 242 14.58 11.08 -6.85
C VAL A 242 14.03 11.90 -8.01
N LYS A 243 14.88 12.62 -8.75
CA LYS A 243 14.47 13.33 -9.97
C LYS A 243 13.91 12.36 -11.01
N GLU A 244 14.58 11.22 -11.26
CA GLU A 244 14.06 10.18 -12.16
C GLU A 244 12.71 9.63 -11.67
N ASP A 245 12.55 9.39 -10.37
CA ASP A 245 11.25 8.97 -9.81
C ASP A 245 10.13 10.01 -10.04
N VAL A 246 10.47 11.31 -10.13
CA VAL A 246 9.53 12.39 -10.43
C VAL A 246 9.20 12.45 -11.92
N ILE A 247 10.19 12.23 -12.78
CA ILE A 247 9.99 12.11 -14.23
C ILE A 247 9.06 10.94 -14.57
N ASP A 248 9.22 9.82 -13.87
CA ASP A 248 8.39 8.61 -14.02
C ASP A 248 7.04 8.68 -13.29
N GLU A 249 6.73 9.81 -12.64
CA GLU A 249 5.51 10.04 -11.83
C GLU A 249 5.31 9.02 -10.68
N TYR A 250 6.38 8.39 -10.21
CA TYR A 250 6.35 7.52 -9.03
C TYR A 250 6.31 8.32 -7.74
N VAL A 251 6.97 9.48 -7.76
CA VAL A 251 7.06 10.45 -6.66
C VAL A 251 6.65 11.81 -7.20
N SER A 252 5.85 12.57 -6.45
CA SER A 252 5.53 13.95 -6.82
C SER A 252 6.65 14.91 -6.44
N VAL A 253 6.73 16.08 -7.10
CA VAL A 253 7.68 17.16 -6.73
C VAL A 253 7.55 17.54 -5.25
N GLU A 254 6.31 17.56 -4.73
CA GLU A 254 6.06 17.86 -3.32
C GLU A 254 6.67 16.80 -2.40
N ARG A 255 6.51 15.50 -2.74
CA ARG A 255 7.07 14.40 -1.94
C ARG A 255 8.55 14.19 -2.10
N ALA A 256 9.13 14.54 -3.26
CA ALA A 256 10.57 14.64 -3.40
C ALA A 256 11.17 15.53 -2.29
N ARG A 257 10.54 16.68 -2.03
CA ARG A 257 10.94 17.58 -0.94
C ARG A 257 10.59 17.03 0.44
N LYS A 258 9.32 16.71 0.70
CA LYS A 258 8.84 16.34 2.05
C LYS A 258 9.46 15.03 2.57
N ASP A 259 9.61 14.03 1.71
CA ASP A 259 10.01 12.68 2.13
C ASP A 259 11.52 12.42 1.97
N TYR A 260 12.16 12.99 0.93
CA TYR A 260 13.58 12.77 0.62
C TYR A 260 14.47 13.99 0.87
N GLY A 261 13.87 15.15 1.17
CA GLY A 261 14.58 16.42 1.28
C GLY A 261 15.16 16.93 -0.04
N VAL A 262 14.70 16.42 -1.18
CA VAL A 262 15.21 16.80 -2.51
C VAL A 262 14.36 17.92 -3.08
N VAL A 263 14.97 19.06 -3.34
CA VAL A 263 14.32 20.23 -3.93
C VAL A 263 14.59 20.21 -5.42
N LEU A 264 13.51 20.17 -6.22
CA LEU A 264 13.57 20.21 -7.67
C LEU A 264 13.05 21.54 -8.19
N GLU A 265 13.80 22.15 -9.11
CA GLU A 265 13.33 23.21 -9.96
C GLU A 265 12.59 22.60 -11.15
N THR A 266 11.34 23.02 -11.37
CA THR A 266 10.57 22.63 -12.55
C THR A 266 10.89 23.59 -13.68
N ILE A 267 11.62 23.10 -14.69
CA ILE A 267 12.01 23.90 -15.86
C ILE A 267 10.87 23.87 -16.87
N ASP A 268 10.46 22.66 -17.27
CA ASP A 268 9.32 22.43 -18.14
C ASP A 268 8.63 21.11 -17.75
N LYS A 269 7.41 21.20 -17.26
CA LYS A 269 6.65 20.03 -16.81
C LYS A 269 6.22 19.14 -17.98
N ASP A 270 5.88 19.72 -19.13
CA ASP A 270 5.35 18.97 -20.28
C ASP A 270 6.47 18.18 -20.99
N LEU A 271 7.72 18.62 -20.82
CA LEU A 271 8.91 17.91 -21.27
C LEU A 271 9.55 17.02 -20.18
N CYS A 272 8.95 16.95 -19.00
CA CYS A 272 9.51 16.30 -17.82
C CYS A 272 10.93 16.79 -17.47
N GLU A 273 11.21 18.08 -17.66
CA GLU A 273 12.51 18.68 -17.39
C GLU A 273 12.54 19.28 -15.97
N TYR A 274 13.34 18.63 -15.13
CA TYR A 274 13.58 19.04 -13.75
C TYR A 274 15.08 19.14 -13.47
N ALA A 275 15.47 20.10 -12.63
CA ALA A 275 16.84 20.21 -12.13
C ALA A 275 16.88 20.07 -10.61
N VAL A 276 17.89 19.37 -10.09
CA VAL A 276 18.13 19.28 -8.64
C VAL A 276 18.77 20.57 -8.17
N ASP A 277 18.11 21.29 -7.26
CA ASP A 277 18.75 22.37 -6.50
C ASP A 277 19.56 21.75 -5.36
N VAL A 278 20.86 21.61 -5.57
CA VAL A 278 21.78 20.96 -4.63
C VAL A 278 21.81 21.71 -3.30
N ALA A 279 21.90 23.05 -3.33
CA ALA A 279 22.02 23.86 -2.11
C ALA A 279 20.72 23.84 -1.29
N ALA A 280 19.57 23.93 -1.95
CA ALA A 280 18.28 23.82 -1.27
C ALA A 280 18.03 22.39 -0.75
N THR A 281 18.46 21.37 -1.50
CA THR A 281 18.38 19.96 -1.08
C THR A 281 19.20 19.70 0.19
N GLU A 282 20.44 20.19 0.27
CA GLU A 282 21.27 20.05 1.48
C GLU A 282 20.60 20.70 2.70
N LYS A 283 20.12 21.94 2.53
CA LYS A 283 19.43 22.68 3.59
C LYS A 283 18.13 22.00 4.03
N GLU A 284 17.34 21.48 3.11
CA GLU A 284 16.10 20.78 3.42
C GLU A 284 16.38 19.47 4.17
N ARG A 285 17.38 18.70 3.74
CA ARG A 285 17.82 17.48 4.44
C ARG A 285 18.30 17.77 5.85
N GLU A 286 19.05 18.84 6.06
CA GLU A 286 19.45 19.30 7.41
C GLU A 286 18.25 19.65 8.28
N THR A 287 17.28 20.38 7.72
CA THR A 287 16.04 20.76 8.41
C THR A 287 15.24 19.53 8.83
N ILE A 288 15.08 18.56 7.93
CA ILE A 288 14.39 17.29 8.21
C ILE A 288 15.16 16.51 9.28
N ARG A 289 16.49 16.37 9.16
CA ARG A 289 17.32 15.63 10.12
C ARG A 289 17.19 16.19 11.54
N ALA A 290 17.22 17.52 11.69
CA ALA A 290 17.09 18.20 12.97
C ALA A 290 15.71 18.00 13.62
N SER A 291 14.65 17.84 12.80
CA SER A 291 13.27 17.94 13.27
C SER A 291 12.52 16.61 13.34
N ARG A 292 12.85 15.62 12.48
CA ARG A 292 12.07 14.39 12.28
C ARG A 292 11.85 13.55 13.52
N HIS A 293 12.83 13.53 14.43
CA HIS A 293 12.69 12.85 15.71
C HIS A 293 11.64 13.50 16.62
N GLY A 294 11.51 14.83 16.58
CA GLY A 294 10.47 15.57 17.29
C GLY A 294 9.11 15.35 16.65
N TRP A 295 9.02 15.38 15.32
CA TRP A 295 7.78 15.13 14.59
C TRP A 295 7.15 13.79 14.94
N ALA A 296 7.92 12.70 14.90
CA ALA A 296 7.45 11.36 15.23
C ALA A 296 6.93 11.21 16.68
N ARG A 297 7.27 12.16 17.57
CA ARG A 297 6.87 12.18 18.99
C ARG A 297 5.75 13.18 19.30
N THR A 298 5.24 13.91 18.30
CA THR A 298 4.14 14.86 18.46
C THR A 298 2.92 14.16 19.05
N ASP A 299 2.13 14.86 19.87
CA ASP A 299 0.90 14.28 20.45
C ASP A 299 -0.06 13.86 19.32
N PRO A 300 -0.51 12.58 19.26
CA PRO A 300 -1.46 12.15 18.25
C PRO A 300 -2.75 12.97 18.19
N ASN A 301 -3.19 13.54 19.32
CA ASN A 301 -4.39 14.39 19.35
C ASN A 301 -4.17 15.73 18.63
N GLU A 302 -2.95 16.28 18.70
CA GLU A 302 -2.58 17.48 17.95
C GLU A 302 -2.52 17.16 16.45
N VAL A 303 -1.92 16.03 16.09
CA VAL A 303 -1.84 15.57 14.68
C VAL A 303 -3.23 15.36 14.09
N ALA A 304 -4.16 14.77 14.85
CA ALA A 304 -5.55 14.61 14.40
C ALA A 304 -6.22 15.97 14.13
N LYS A 305 -5.99 16.98 14.98
CA LYS A 305 -6.50 18.34 14.76
C LYS A 305 -5.88 18.99 13.52
N MET A 306 -4.57 18.84 13.32
CA MET A 306 -3.87 19.34 12.12
C MET A 306 -4.44 18.70 10.85
N PHE A 307 -4.73 17.40 10.86
CA PHE A 307 -5.35 16.70 9.74
C PHE A 307 -6.77 17.21 9.46
N GLN A 308 -7.58 17.36 10.51
CA GLN A 308 -8.94 17.91 10.39
C GLN A 308 -8.95 19.37 9.92
N ALA A 309 -7.92 20.14 10.24
CA ALA A 309 -7.73 21.50 9.76
C ALA A 309 -7.20 21.59 8.31
N GLY A 310 -6.70 20.47 7.75
CA GLY A 310 -6.09 20.43 6.43
C GLY A 310 -4.63 20.90 6.39
N ASP A 311 -3.98 21.07 7.54
CA ASP A 311 -2.57 21.51 7.63
C ASP A 311 -1.59 20.41 7.22
N VAL A 312 -2.03 19.15 7.35
CA VAL A 312 -1.28 17.95 7.00
C VAL A 312 -2.20 16.98 6.28
N ASP A 313 -1.65 16.26 5.32
CA ASP A 313 -2.37 15.21 4.61
C ASP A 313 -2.12 13.81 5.19
N THR A 314 -2.75 12.81 4.60
CA THR A 314 -2.67 11.40 5.00
C THR A 314 -1.23 10.87 5.04
N LEU A 315 -0.39 11.24 4.08
CA LEU A 315 0.99 10.75 4.02
C LEU A 315 1.85 11.44 5.07
N ASP A 316 1.63 12.73 5.34
CA ASP A 316 2.30 13.44 6.44
C ASP A 316 1.96 12.79 7.78
N VAL A 317 0.68 12.54 8.05
CA VAL A 317 0.20 11.86 9.27
C VAL A 317 0.91 10.52 9.49
N ILE A 318 1.11 9.75 8.42
CA ILE A 318 1.69 8.40 8.48
C ILE A 318 3.22 8.41 8.50
N ARG A 319 3.86 9.14 7.59
CA ARG A 319 5.31 9.11 7.35
C ARG A 319 6.09 10.03 8.29
N LYS A 320 5.47 11.14 8.71
CA LYS A 320 6.13 12.18 9.53
C LYS A 320 5.75 12.07 11.00
N TYR A 321 4.48 11.85 11.31
CA TYR A 321 3.95 11.87 12.68
C TYR A 321 3.68 10.48 13.27
N ALA A 322 3.73 9.44 12.44
CA ALA A 322 3.44 8.06 12.81
C ALA A 322 2.10 7.90 13.56
N VAL A 323 1.01 8.43 12.99
CA VAL A 323 -0.34 8.38 13.58
C VAL A 323 -1.29 7.63 12.65
N ILE A 324 -2.21 6.85 13.23
CA ILE A 324 -3.30 6.22 12.49
C ILE A 324 -4.61 6.90 12.88
N LEU A 325 -5.31 7.44 11.90
CA LEU A 325 -6.63 8.06 12.05
C LEU A 325 -7.69 7.17 11.40
N ASP A 326 -8.95 7.43 11.75
CA ASP A 326 -10.06 7.04 10.89
C ASP A 326 -10.07 7.99 9.68
N TRP A 327 -9.82 7.46 8.48
CA TRP A 327 -9.64 8.30 7.30
C TRP A 327 -10.94 8.94 6.80
N LYS A 328 -12.10 8.54 7.33
CA LYS A 328 -13.39 9.18 7.04
C LYS A 328 -13.65 10.36 7.97
N THR A 329 -13.39 10.21 9.26
CA THR A 329 -13.73 11.24 10.28
C THR A 329 -12.55 12.08 10.74
N GLY A 330 -11.32 11.64 10.47
CA GLY A 330 -10.09 12.21 11.01
C GLY A 330 -9.90 11.92 12.50
N GLU A 331 -10.74 11.08 13.11
CA GLU A 331 -10.63 10.76 14.53
C GLU A 331 -9.42 9.90 14.83
N LEU A 332 -8.76 10.17 15.95
CA LEU A 332 -7.62 9.39 16.39
C LEU A 332 -8.05 7.96 16.75
N LEU A 333 -7.28 6.97 16.28
CA LEU A 333 -7.39 5.58 16.71
C LEU A 333 -6.25 5.26 17.70
N PRO A 334 -6.47 5.31 19.03
CA PRO A 334 -5.37 5.29 20.00
C PRO A 334 -4.59 3.97 20.01
N ASN A 335 -5.30 2.84 19.97
CA ASN A 335 -4.68 1.52 19.98
C ASN A 335 -3.88 1.26 18.70
N SER A 336 -4.45 1.59 17.54
CA SER A 336 -3.77 1.46 16.25
C SER A 336 -2.56 2.38 16.16
N THR A 337 -2.68 3.61 16.64
CA THR A 337 -1.56 4.57 16.69
C THR A 337 -0.45 4.08 17.62
N ALA A 338 -0.77 3.59 18.81
CA ALA A 338 0.24 3.08 19.74
C ALA A 338 1.05 1.93 19.14
N GLN A 339 0.37 0.94 18.55
CA GLN A 339 1.02 -0.20 17.89
C GLN A 339 1.84 0.24 16.66
N PHE A 340 1.29 1.16 15.86
CA PHE A 340 1.98 1.70 14.70
C PHE A 340 3.26 2.46 15.10
N ARG A 341 3.21 3.28 16.14
CA ARG A 341 4.37 4.01 16.67
C ARG A 341 5.45 3.09 17.20
N GLU A 342 5.08 2.03 17.91
CA GLU A 342 6.05 1.03 18.38
C GLU A 342 6.81 0.41 17.20
N MET A 343 6.07 0.00 16.16
CA MET A 343 6.65 -0.51 14.92
C MET A 343 7.53 0.53 14.22
N PHE A 344 7.03 1.76 14.05
CA PHE A 344 7.71 2.85 13.36
C PHE A 344 9.00 3.25 14.09
N GLN A 345 8.95 3.32 15.42
CA GLN A 345 10.13 3.58 16.25
C GLN A 345 11.20 2.50 16.05
N LYS A 346 10.80 1.23 16.07
CA LYS A 346 11.72 0.09 15.94
C LYS A 346 12.36 -0.02 14.56
N ARG A 347 11.58 0.16 13.49
CA ARG A 347 12.00 -0.13 12.11
C ARG A 347 12.53 1.07 11.34
N THR A 348 12.10 2.26 11.75
CA THR A 348 12.35 3.49 11.01
C THR A 348 13.17 4.45 11.87
N VAL A 349 12.61 4.99 12.96
CA VAL A 349 13.27 6.04 13.75
C VAL A 349 14.61 5.59 14.34
N ALA A 350 14.72 4.35 14.82
CA ALA A 350 15.95 3.82 15.40
C ALA A 350 17.15 3.76 14.43
N HIS A 351 16.90 3.88 13.12
CA HIS A 351 17.91 3.75 12.06
C HIS A 351 18.16 5.07 11.32
N TRP A 352 17.51 6.15 11.74
CA TRP A 352 17.74 7.49 11.21
C TRP A 352 19.07 8.05 11.70
N SER A 353 19.87 8.58 10.78
CA SER A 353 21.12 9.31 11.07
C SER A 353 20.90 10.69 11.67
#